data_AF-A0A937U0Y8-F1
#
_entry.id   AF-A0A937U0Y8-F1
#
_cell.length_a   1.000
_cell.length_b   1.000
_cell.length_c   1.000
_cell.angle_alpha   90.00
_cell.angle_beta   90.00
_cell.angle_gamma   90.00
#
_symmetry.space_group_name_H-M   'P 1'
#
loop_
_entity.id
_entity.type
_entity.pdbx_description
1 polymer ?
#
loop_
_entity_poly.entity_id
_entity_poly.type
_entity_poly.pdbx_seq_one_letter_code
_entity_poly.pdbx_strand_id
1 'polypeptide(L)'
;MAYVLGFTFADGNIHYSALSWDLKDDIELLKSINRAMKSNYPVKKRKNSFRLRISNPIIFQDIQKLGIIPNKTKTCQFPSIPVIFLRDFIRGFLDGDGWIITKRKKMEISVGLSNGSSEFLKELVKKLNAFLSLTTNNFRSRKKITKKGNVSITYTIEWYSQNAFKIIKFLYDDLRKNDLFLERKYNKQMEAREIYEKISSGGKKYREIEKRYKLPMQKLLQELLAEKKYTEREIAQKLGVHSSSIHRWLEKTKIKLLKRKIKKIIVKECPICHKQFEQYKYPKKYCSERCRIQARNTGKFIKCAICKKEIYRPKWWFKINNTPICSRECIKKWRHIRAENNLIRHSKKTGRFISLRSK
;
A
#
# COMPACT_ATOMS: atom_id res chain seq x y z
N MET A 1 -17.45 -30.77 10.70
CA MET A 1 -16.65 -31.21 11.86
C MET A 1 -15.68 -30.15 12.36
N ALA A 2 -14.85 -29.53 11.50
CA ALA A 2 -13.84 -28.54 11.90
C ALA A 2 -14.38 -27.33 12.69
N TYR A 3 -15.57 -26.81 12.32
CA TYR A 3 -16.25 -25.79 13.12
C TYR A 3 -16.53 -26.25 14.56
N VAL A 4 -17.09 -27.46 14.73
CA VAL A 4 -17.40 -28.01 16.06
C VAL A 4 -16.14 -28.16 16.88
N LEU A 5 -15.03 -28.57 16.25
CA LEU A 5 -13.71 -28.62 16.88
C LEU A 5 -13.29 -27.22 17.37
N GLY A 6 -13.31 -26.21 16.51
CA GLY A 6 -12.97 -24.83 16.88
C GLY A 6 -13.84 -24.29 18.01
N PHE A 7 -15.15 -24.53 17.94
CA PHE A 7 -16.09 -24.16 19.00
C PHE A 7 -15.81 -24.90 20.32
N THR A 8 -15.35 -26.16 20.23
CA THR A 8 -14.92 -26.96 21.38
C THR A 8 -13.61 -26.50 22.00
N PHE A 9 -12.72 -25.89 21.21
CA PHE A 9 -11.50 -25.26 21.72
C PHE A 9 -11.81 -24.01 22.55
N ALA A 10 -12.89 -23.30 22.21
CA ALA A 10 -13.36 -22.14 22.94
C ALA A 10 -14.22 -22.52 24.17
N ASP A 11 -15.44 -22.98 23.91
CA ASP A 11 -16.49 -23.13 24.94
C ASP A 11 -16.82 -24.61 25.26
N GLY A 12 -15.95 -25.53 24.82
CA GLY A 12 -16.13 -26.97 25.02
C GLY A 12 -15.56 -27.46 26.34
N ASN A 13 -16.43 -27.96 27.20
CA ASN A 13 -16.04 -28.61 28.45
C ASN A 13 -15.94 -30.12 28.29
N ILE A 14 -14.83 -30.68 28.78
CA ILE A 14 -14.60 -32.13 28.83
C ILE A 14 -14.73 -32.61 30.25
N HIS A 15 -15.53 -33.67 30.42
CA HIS A 15 -15.69 -34.33 31.69
C HIS A 15 -15.77 -35.84 31.50
N TYR A 16 -14.77 -36.55 32.04
CA TYR A 16 -14.52 -37.97 31.77
C TYR A 16 -14.43 -38.24 30.27
N SER A 17 -15.36 -39.02 29.71
CA SER A 17 -15.46 -39.40 28.29
C SER A 17 -16.53 -38.62 27.52
N ALA A 18 -17.05 -37.54 28.10
CA ALA A 18 -18.12 -36.74 27.50
C ALA A 18 -17.66 -35.33 27.13
N LEU A 19 -18.05 -34.92 25.94
CA LEU A 19 -17.93 -33.55 25.48
C LEU A 19 -19.24 -32.81 25.74
N SER A 20 -19.14 -31.62 26.30
CA SER A 20 -20.29 -30.81 26.67
C SER A 20 -20.12 -29.35 26.27
N TRP A 21 -21.21 -28.76 25.80
CA TRP A 21 -21.32 -27.33 25.53
C TRP A 21 -22.54 -26.79 26.27
N ASP A 22 -22.36 -25.66 26.96
CA ASP A 22 -23.40 -25.00 27.75
C ASP A 22 -23.63 -23.58 27.23
N LEU A 23 -24.70 -23.36 26.48
CA LEU A 23 -25.03 -22.05 25.92
C LEU A 23 -26.28 -21.48 26.58
N LYS A 24 -26.32 -20.17 26.84
CA LYS A 24 -27.48 -19.54 27.49
C LYS A 24 -28.69 -19.43 26.57
N ASP A 25 -28.50 -18.74 25.45
CA ASP A 25 -29.61 -18.32 24.57
C ASP A 25 -29.55 -19.00 23.19
N ASP A 26 -28.39 -19.54 22.81
CA ASP A 26 -28.11 -20.02 21.45
C ASP A 26 -28.46 -21.52 21.23
N ILE A 27 -29.70 -21.91 21.55
CA ILE A 27 -30.15 -23.31 21.46
C ILE A 27 -30.09 -23.89 20.03
N GLU A 28 -30.35 -23.06 19.02
CA GLU A 28 -30.33 -23.49 17.61
C GLU A 28 -28.93 -23.89 17.14
N LEU A 29 -27.87 -23.26 17.71
CA LEU A 29 -26.50 -23.70 17.46
C LEU A 29 -26.27 -25.10 18.04
N LEU A 30 -26.73 -25.38 19.26
CA LEU A 30 -26.60 -26.71 19.87
C LEU A 30 -27.34 -27.77 19.06
N LYS A 31 -28.56 -27.48 18.59
CA LYS A 31 -29.31 -28.39 17.71
C LYS A 31 -28.57 -28.64 16.39
N SER A 32 -27.97 -27.61 15.82
CA SER A 32 -27.21 -27.70 14.57
C SER A 32 -25.90 -28.46 14.75
N ILE A 33 -25.19 -28.28 15.86
CA ILE A 33 -24.05 -29.11 16.25
C ILE A 33 -24.49 -30.58 16.42
N ASN A 34 -25.60 -30.84 17.11
CA ASN A 34 -26.10 -32.20 17.32
C ASN A 34 -26.38 -32.93 16.00
N ARG A 35 -27.04 -32.24 15.05
CA ARG A 35 -27.27 -32.73 13.68
C ARG A 35 -25.96 -32.95 12.91
N ALA A 36 -25.02 -32.00 12.97
CA ALA A 36 -23.73 -32.10 12.29
C ALA A 36 -22.85 -33.25 12.84
N MET A 37 -22.99 -33.57 14.13
CA MET A 37 -22.34 -34.69 14.81
C MET A 37 -23.08 -36.01 14.61
N LYS A 38 -24.25 -36.01 13.94
CA LYS A 38 -25.15 -37.16 13.79
C LYS A 38 -25.47 -37.86 15.12
N SER A 39 -25.65 -37.05 16.17
CA SER A 39 -25.91 -37.53 17.51
C SER A 39 -27.41 -37.51 17.83
N ASN A 40 -27.87 -38.51 18.57
CA ASN A 40 -29.24 -38.63 19.07
C ASN A 40 -29.38 -38.12 20.53
N TYR A 41 -28.31 -37.60 21.14
CA TYR A 41 -28.37 -37.07 22.50
C TYR A 41 -29.26 -35.83 22.57
N PRO A 42 -30.14 -35.71 23.58
CA PRO A 42 -31.03 -34.56 23.70
C PRO A 42 -30.30 -33.32 24.19
N VAL A 43 -30.70 -32.15 23.67
CA VAL A 43 -30.30 -30.84 24.24
C VAL A 43 -31.14 -30.61 25.50
N LYS A 44 -30.51 -30.62 26.67
CA LYS A 44 -31.18 -30.51 27.97
C LYS A 44 -31.22 -29.06 28.45
N LYS A 45 -32.38 -28.57 28.88
CA LYS A 45 -32.50 -27.28 29.56
C LYS A 45 -31.97 -27.37 31.00
N ARG A 46 -31.16 -26.42 31.40
CA ARG A 46 -30.69 -26.15 32.77
C ARG A 46 -31.29 -24.84 33.27
N LYS A 47 -31.04 -24.50 34.54
CA LYS A 47 -31.59 -23.30 35.18
C LYS A 47 -31.40 -22.02 34.35
N ASN A 48 -30.19 -21.82 33.79
CA ASN A 48 -29.81 -20.61 33.05
C ASN A 48 -29.15 -20.90 31.69
N SER A 49 -29.21 -22.14 31.19
CA SER A 49 -28.53 -22.54 29.95
C SER A 49 -29.14 -23.79 29.33
N PHE A 50 -28.76 -24.10 28.10
CA PHE A 50 -29.00 -25.36 27.42
C PHE A 50 -27.68 -26.12 27.29
N ARG A 51 -27.73 -27.41 27.57
CA ARG A 51 -26.57 -28.31 27.51
C ARG A 51 -26.76 -29.36 26.43
N LEU A 52 -25.80 -29.45 25.52
CA LEU A 52 -25.59 -30.66 24.72
C LEU A 52 -24.43 -31.44 25.33
N ARG A 53 -24.66 -32.70 25.71
CA ARG A 53 -23.60 -33.60 26.21
C ARG A 53 -23.59 -34.85 25.35
N ILE A 54 -22.51 -35.04 24.61
CA ILE A 54 -22.29 -36.21 23.76
C ILE A 54 -21.23 -37.07 24.44
N SER A 55 -21.53 -38.34 24.64
CA SER A 55 -20.61 -39.32 25.21
C SER A 55 -20.30 -40.36 24.15
N ASN A 56 -19.17 -40.20 23.47
CA ASN A 56 -18.71 -41.18 22.49
C ASN A 56 -17.18 -41.35 22.67
N PRO A 57 -16.71 -42.54 23.06
CA PRO A 57 -15.30 -42.77 23.34
C PRO A 57 -14.40 -42.58 22.12
N ILE A 58 -14.89 -42.88 20.90
CA ILE A 58 -14.11 -42.71 19.66
C ILE A 58 -13.88 -41.23 19.38
N ILE A 59 -14.96 -40.44 19.37
CA ILE A 59 -14.89 -38.99 19.17
C ILE A 59 -14.01 -38.34 20.23
N PHE A 60 -14.11 -38.81 21.47
CA PHE A 60 -13.28 -38.33 22.57
C PHE A 60 -11.79 -38.60 22.34
N GLN A 61 -11.42 -39.83 21.96
CA GLN A 61 -10.03 -40.19 21.66
C GLN A 61 -9.47 -39.38 20.48
N ASP A 62 -10.26 -39.18 19.42
CA ASP A 62 -9.84 -38.40 18.25
C ASP A 62 -9.62 -36.93 18.60
N ILE A 63 -10.53 -36.35 19.39
CA ILE A 63 -10.40 -34.98 19.87
C ILE A 63 -9.18 -34.83 20.80
N GLN A 64 -8.88 -35.82 21.64
CA GLN A 64 -7.68 -35.82 22.47
C GLN A 64 -6.39 -35.84 21.63
N LYS A 65 -6.34 -36.65 20.56
CA LYS A 65 -5.21 -36.65 19.60
C LYS A 65 -5.02 -35.27 18.95
N LEU A 66 -6.10 -34.50 18.79
CA LEU A 66 -6.06 -33.14 18.27
C LEU A 66 -5.68 -32.09 19.34
N GLY A 67 -5.23 -32.48 20.53
CA GLY A 67 -4.69 -31.57 21.55
C GLY A 67 -5.71 -30.98 22.51
N ILE A 68 -6.93 -31.51 22.52
CA ILE A 68 -7.96 -31.16 23.50
C ILE A 68 -7.84 -32.09 24.73
N ILE A 69 -7.35 -31.55 25.84
CA ILE A 69 -7.12 -32.29 27.10
C ILE A 69 -7.95 -31.65 28.23
N PRO A 70 -8.45 -32.38 29.25
CA PRO A 70 -9.05 -31.76 30.44
C PRO A 70 -8.16 -30.65 31.05
N ASN A 71 -8.76 -29.58 31.58
CA ASN A 71 -8.05 -28.37 32.08
C ASN A 71 -7.22 -27.61 31.02
N LYS A 72 -7.74 -27.57 29.77
CA LYS A 72 -7.14 -26.97 28.56
C LYS A 72 -6.46 -25.60 28.69
N THR A 73 -6.95 -24.74 29.59
CA THR A 73 -6.64 -23.30 29.52
C THR A 73 -5.15 -22.97 29.68
N LYS A 74 -4.32 -23.87 30.23
CA LYS A 74 -2.88 -23.62 30.43
C LYS A 74 -1.95 -24.33 29.43
N THR A 75 -2.42 -25.34 28.70
CA THR A 75 -1.56 -26.22 27.85
C THR A 75 -2.08 -26.43 26.43
N CYS A 76 -3.07 -25.63 26.00
CA CYS A 76 -3.68 -25.75 24.69
C CYS A 76 -2.70 -25.37 23.56
N GLN A 77 -2.26 -26.36 22.77
CA GLN A 77 -1.52 -26.14 21.54
C GLN A 77 -2.46 -26.00 20.35
N PHE A 78 -2.03 -25.31 19.30
CA PHE A 78 -2.83 -25.21 18.08
C PHE A 78 -2.85 -26.57 17.37
N PRO A 79 -4.02 -27.12 17.04
CA PRO A 79 -4.13 -28.43 16.41
C PRO A 79 -3.55 -28.44 14.99
N SER A 80 -2.95 -29.55 14.58
CA SER A 80 -2.57 -29.77 13.19
C SER A 80 -3.81 -29.95 12.32
N ILE A 81 -4.24 -28.86 11.67
CA ILE A 81 -5.45 -28.83 10.84
C ILE A 81 -5.06 -28.59 9.38
N PRO A 82 -5.55 -29.43 8.44
CA PRO A 82 -5.39 -29.18 7.00
C PRO A 82 -5.94 -27.80 6.61
N VAL A 83 -5.23 -27.10 5.72
CA VAL A 83 -5.55 -25.73 5.30
C VAL A 83 -7.02 -25.54 4.89
N ILE A 84 -7.59 -26.54 4.20
CA ILE A 84 -8.99 -26.52 3.75
C ILE A 84 -10.01 -26.39 4.90
N PHE A 85 -9.68 -26.87 6.09
CA PHE A 85 -10.56 -26.84 7.27
C PHE A 85 -10.26 -25.70 8.24
N LEU A 86 -9.16 -24.97 8.01
CA LEU A 86 -8.71 -23.90 8.90
C LEU A 86 -9.77 -22.80 9.03
N ARG A 87 -10.43 -22.43 7.93
CA ARG A 87 -11.50 -21.42 7.91
C ARG A 87 -12.63 -21.78 8.87
N ASP A 88 -13.13 -23.01 8.78
CA ASP A 88 -14.24 -23.47 9.61
C ASP A 88 -13.83 -23.59 11.08
N PHE A 89 -12.61 -24.05 11.35
CA PHE A 89 -12.05 -24.11 12.71
C PHE A 89 -11.98 -22.72 13.34
N ILE A 90 -11.39 -21.73 12.64
CA ILE A 90 -11.27 -20.37 13.17
C ILE A 90 -12.65 -19.73 13.35
N ARG A 91 -13.61 -19.99 12.45
CA ARG A 91 -14.99 -19.52 12.62
C ARG A 91 -15.61 -20.06 13.91
N GLY A 92 -15.51 -21.38 14.14
CA GLY A 92 -16.01 -21.99 15.38
C GLY A 92 -15.33 -21.44 16.63
N PHE A 93 -14.01 -21.21 16.58
CA PHE A 93 -13.28 -20.63 17.71
C PHE A 93 -13.70 -19.18 17.98
N LEU A 94 -13.87 -18.36 16.94
CA LEU A 94 -14.38 -16.99 17.05
C LEU A 94 -15.81 -16.95 17.61
N ASP A 95 -16.65 -17.91 17.24
CA ASP A 95 -18.04 -17.98 17.71
C ASP A 95 -18.15 -18.32 19.20
N GLY A 96 -17.23 -19.12 19.73
CA GLY A 96 -17.14 -19.42 21.16
C GLY A 96 -16.50 -18.28 21.97
N ASP A 97 -15.20 -18.02 21.73
CA ASP A 97 -14.36 -17.16 22.60
C ASP A 97 -13.99 -15.81 21.96
N GLY A 98 -14.57 -15.52 20.80
CA GLY A 98 -14.33 -14.29 20.07
C GLY A 98 -15.38 -13.21 20.25
N TRP A 99 -15.08 -12.02 19.72
CA TRP A 99 -16.02 -10.92 19.63
C TRP A 99 -15.87 -10.15 18.33
N ILE A 100 -16.99 -9.60 17.88
CA ILE A 100 -17.09 -8.63 16.78
C ILE A 100 -17.76 -7.40 17.39
N ILE A 101 -17.04 -6.28 17.41
CA ILE A 101 -17.52 -5.01 17.95
C ILE A 101 -17.73 -4.06 16.79
N THR A 102 -18.95 -3.51 16.73
CA THR A 102 -19.37 -2.50 15.78
C THR A 102 -19.78 -1.25 16.54
N LYS A 103 -19.10 -0.13 16.29
CA LYS A 103 -19.48 1.17 16.88
C LYS A 103 -19.92 2.11 15.77
N ARG A 104 -21.23 2.11 15.47
CA ARG A 104 -21.83 2.96 14.43
C ARG A 104 -21.51 4.45 14.59
N LYS A 105 -21.56 4.99 15.82
CA LYS A 105 -21.26 6.42 16.08
C LYS A 105 -19.80 6.78 15.78
N LYS A 106 -18.85 5.91 16.14
CA LYS A 106 -17.42 6.13 15.94
C LYS A 106 -16.92 5.64 14.57
N MET A 107 -17.77 4.92 13.81
CA MET A 107 -17.40 4.23 12.59
C MET A 107 -16.17 3.32 12.82
N GLU A 108 -16.22 2.54 13.89
CA GLU A 108 -15.16 1.59 14.25
C GLU A 108 -15.69 0.17 14.15
N ILE A 109 -14.84 -0.71 13.61
CA ILE A 109 -15.05 -2.15 13.63
C ILE A 109 -13.82 -2.80 14.25
N SER A 110 -14.03 -3.79 15.12
CA SER A 110 -12.96 -4.63 15.64
C SER A 110 -13.40 -6.08 15.77
N VAL A 111 -12.42 -6.97 15.64
CA VAL A 111 -12.58 -8.40 15.91
C VAL A 111 -11.50 -8.81 16.88
N GLY A 112 -11.85 -9.60 17.89
CA GLY A 112 -10.87 -10.17 18.78
C GLY A 112 -11.19 -11.59 19.19
N LEU A 113 -10.14 -12.22 19.71
CA LEU A 113 -10.12 -13.59 20.21
C LEU A 113 -9.40 -13.59 21.56
N SER A 114 -9.82 -14.48 22.45
CA SER A 114 -9.13 -14.73 23.72
C SER A 114 -8.75 -16.19 23.86
N ASN A 115 -7.62 -16.45 24.52
CA ASN A 115 -7.25 -17.79 24.97
C ASN A 115 -6.32 -17.71 26.20
N GLY A 116 -6.23 -18.79 26.97
CA GLY A 116 -5.27 -18.92 28.07
C GLY A 116 -3.84 -19.25 27.62
N SER A 117 -3.64 -19.78 26.40
CA SER A 117 -2.31 -19.98 25.80
C SER A 117 -1.92 -18.83 24.87
N SER A 118 -0.70 -18.31 25.07
CA SER A 118 -0.12 -17.27 24.22
C SER A 118 0.34 -17.85 22.87
N GLU A 119 0.83 -19.07 22.90
CA GLU A 119 1.41 -19.82 21.79
C GLU A 119 0.32 -20.14 20.77
N PHE A 120 -0.84 -20.60 21.24
CA PHE A 120 -2.01 -20.85 20.39
C PHE A 120 -2.41 -19.61 19.59
N LEU A 121 -2.51 -18.45 20.25
CA LEU A 121 -2.90 -17.21 19.57
C LEU A 121 -1.84 -16.76 18.57
N LYS A 122 -0.55 -16.87 18.91
CA LYS A 122 0.55 -16.53 17.99
C LYS A 122 0.53 -17.42 16.73
N GLU A 123 0.27 -18.71 16.89
CA GLU A 123 0.16 -19.62 15.77
C GLU A 123 -1.08 -19.33 14.92
N LEU A 124 -2.23 -19.07 15.55
CA LEU A 124 -3.45 -18.65 14.86
C LEU A 124 -3.20 -17.39 14.00
N VAL A 125 -2.48 -16.40 14.54
CA VAL A 125 -2.09 -15.19 13.81
C VAL A 125 -1.20 -15.52 12.61
N LYS A 126 -0.19 -16.39 12.80
CA LYS A 126 0.70 -16.81 11.72
C LYS A 126 -0.09 -17.45 10.58
N LYS A 127 -1.03 -18.35 10.92
CA LYS A 127 -1.90 -19.00 9.94
C LYS A 127 -2.81 -17.98 9.24
N LEU A 128 -3.47 -17.07 9.95
CA LEU A 128 -4.29 -16.02 9.35
C LEU A 128 -3.50 -15.09 8.41
N ASN A 129 -2.29 -14.72 8.81
CA ASN A 129 -1.42 -13.85 8.01
C ASN A 129 -1.01 -14.49 6.68
N ALA A 130 -0.87 -15.82 6.65
CA ALA A 130 -0.57 -16.56 5.42
C ALA A 130 -1.69 -16.42 4.36
N PHE A 131 -2.94 -16.22 4.77
CA PHE A 131 -4.09 -16.07 3.85
C PHE A 131 -4.48 -14.61 3.60
N LEU A 132 -4.41 -13.75 4.62
CA LEU A 132 -5.03 -12.42 4.58
C LEU A 132 -4.05 -11.25 4.53
N SER A 133 -2.74 -11.54 4.68
CA SER A 133 -1.66 -10.55 4.75
C SER A 133 -2.05 -9.37 5.65
N LEU A 134 -2.34 -9.67 6.93
CA LEU A 134 -2.75 -8.66 7.91
C LEU A 134 -1.53 -7.85 8.34
N THR A 135 -1.71 -6.54 8.53
CA THR A 135 -0.60 -5.62 8.83
C THR A 135 -0.26 -5.58 10.31
N THR A 136 -1.25 -5.35 11.17
CA THR A 136 -1.08 -5.13 12.61
C THR A 136 -2.19 -5.81 13.40
N ASN A 137 -1.85 -6.22 14.61
CA ASN A 137 -2.76 -6.76 15.62
C ASN A 137 -2.39 -6.20 16.99
N ASN A 138 -3.36 -6.17 17.90
CA ASN A 138 -3.18 -5.69 19.28
C ASN A 138 -3.20 -6.89 20.23
N PHE A 139 -2.02 -7.40 20.56
CA PHE A 139 -1.85 -8.51 21.50
C PHE A 139 -1.71 -7.98 22.93
N ARG A 140 -2.58 -8.43 23.83
CA ARG A 140 -2.63 -8.00 25.23
C ARG A 140 -2.76 -9.19 26.16
N SER A 141 -2.14 -9.13 27.33
CA SER A 141 -2.36 -10.09 28.42
C SER A 141 -3.09 -9.41 29.58
N ARG A 142 -3.97 -10.14 30.25
CA ARG A 142 -4.65 -9.71 31.48
C ARG A 142 -4.45 -10.76 32.55
N LYS A 143 -4.06 -10.31 33.75
CA LYS A 143 -3.96 -11.15 34.95
C LYS A 143 -5.15 -10.86 35.84
N LYS A 144 -5.82 -11.91 36.32
CA LYS A 144 -6.92 -11.81 37.28
C LYS A 144 -6.68 -12.76 38.44
N ILE A 145 -6.77 -12.24 39.66
CA ILE A 145 -6.74 -13.07 40.86
C ILE A 145 -8.16 -13.64 41.03
N THR A 146 -8.24 -14.96 41.07
CA THR A 146 -9.51 -15.67 41.30
C THR A 146 -9.92 -15.54 42.77
N LYS A 147 -11.21 -15.79 43.07
CA LYS A 147 -11.73 -15.78 44.46
C LYS A 147 -10.97 -16.74 45.40
N LYS A 148 -10.25 -17.72 44.85
CA LYS A 148 -9.43 -18.71 45.58
C LYS A 148 -7.95 -18.30 45.67
N GLY A 149 -7.58 -17.06 45.35
CA GLY A 149 -6.20 -16.58 45.37
C GLY A 149 -5.34 -16.97 44.16
N ASN A 150 -5.79 -17.89 43.30
CA ASN A 150 -5.02 -18.31 42.12
C ASN A 150 -4.96 -17.21 41.06
N VAL A 151 -3.79 -17.01 40.44
CA VAL A 151 -3.61 -16.11 39.30
C VAL A 151 -4.04 -16.80 38.01
N SER A 152 -5.00 -16.19 37.30
CA SER A 152 -5.41 -16.57 35.95
C SER A 152 -4.88 -15.56 34.95
N ILE A 153 -4.18 -16.03 33.91
CA ILE A 153 -3.68 -15.21 32.82
C ILE A 153 -4.53 -15.49 31.59
N THR A 154 -5.01 -14.44 30.93
CA THR A 154 -5.72 -14.53 29.66
C THR A 154 -5.03 -13.66 28.64
N TYR A 155 -4.77 -14.22 27.47
CA TYR A 155 -4.24 -13.51 26.32
C TYR A 155 -5.41 -13.14 25.39
N THR A 156 -5.32 -11.95 24.82
CA THR A 156 -6.31 -11.42 23.90
C THR A 156 -5.61 -10.82 22.70
N ILE A 157 -6.18 -11.04 21.53
CA ILE A 157 -5.74 -10.39 20.30
C ILE A 157 -6.91 -9.67 19.66
N GLU A 158 -6.68 -8.46 19.18
CA GLU A 158 -7.70 -7.66 18.51
C GLU A 158 -7.17 -7.02 17.23
N TRP A 159 -7.99 -7.05 16.17
CA TRP A 159 -7.76 -6.38 14.91
C TRP A 159 -8.80 -5.28 14.70
N TYR A 160 -8.42 -4.22 13.99
CA TYR A 160 -9.28 -3.07 13.73
C TYR A 160 -9.45 -2.82 12.23
N SER A 161 -10.53 -2.10 11.89
CA SER A 161 -10.76 -1.53 10.55
C SER A 161 -10.57 -2.56 9.44
N GLN A 162 -9.70 -2.31 8.46
CA GLN A 162 -9.48 -3.20 7.31
C GLN A 162 -9.06 -4.61 7.71
N ASN A 163 -8.24 -4.79 8.75
CA ASN A 163 -7.82 -6.13 9.19
C ASN A 163 -9.01 -6.89 9.79
N ALA A 164 -9.82 -6.22 10.61
CA ALA A 164 -11.06 -6.79 11.14
C ALA A 164 -12.02 -7.19 10.00
N PHE A 165 -12.22 -6.32 9.02
CA PHE A 165 -13.07 -6.60 7.87
C PHE A 165 -12.57 -7.80 7.06
N LYS A 166 -11.27 -7.89 6.77
CA LYS A 166 -10.66 -9.03 6.05
C LYS A 166 -10.93 -10.35 6.76
N ILE A 167 -10.74 -10.40 8.09
CA ILE A 167 -10.98 -11.61 8.90
C ILE A 167 -12.45 -11.99 8.86
N ILE A 168 -13.33 -11.04 9.15
CA ILE A 168 -14.78 -11.26 9.15
C ILE A 168 -15.23 -11.80 7.77
N LYS A 169 -14.78 -11.15 6.70
CA LYS A 169 -15.08 -11.53 5.32
C LYS A 169 -14.65 -12.97 5.04
N PHE A 170 -13.42 -13.32 5.40
CA PHE A 170 -12.86 -14.65 5.22
C PHE A 170 -13.65 -15.74 5.95
N LEU A 171 -14.24 -15.44 7.10
CA LEU A 171 -14.95 -16.42 7.92
C LEU A 171 -16.41 -16.62 7.51
N TYR A 172 -17.11 -15.56 7.08
CA TYR A 172 -18.57 -15.56 6.94
C TYR A 172 -19.13 -15.34 5.52
N ASP A 173 -18.38 -14.82 4.54
CA ASP A 173 -18.96 -14.46 3.23
C ASP A 173 -19.34 -15.68 2.37
N ASP A 174 -18.66 -16.82 2.53
CA ASP A 174 -18.85 -18.02 1.71
C ASP A 174 -19.61 -19.15 2.44
N LEU A 175 -20.54 -18.79 3.32
CA LEU A 175 -21.34 -19.77 4.08
C LEU A 175 -22.35 -20.48 3.17
N ARG A 176 -22.36 -21.81 3.25
CA ARG A 176 -23.35 -22.68 2.60
C ARG A 176 -24.53 -22.94 3.52
N LYS A 177 -25.65 -23.42 2.98
CA LYS A 177 -26.90 -23.71 3.72
C LYS A 177 -26.72 -24.60 4.96
N ASN A 178 -25.71 -25.48 4.96
CA ASN A 178 -25.44 -26.42 6.06
C ASN A 178 -24.23 -26.02 6.91
N ASP A 179 -23.62 -24.86 6.66
CA ASP A 179 -22.48 -24.42 7.45
C ASP A 179 -22.93 -23.92 8.83
N LEU A 180 -22.14 -24.29 9.84
CA LEU A 180 -22.38 -23.88 11.20
C LEU A 180 -21.77 -22.49 11.44
N PHE A 181 -22.55 -21.64 12.11
CA PHE A 181 -22.15 -20.32 12.58
C PHE A 181 -23.06 -19.89 13.73
N LEU A 182 -22.61 -18.92 14.51
CA LEU A 182 -23.39 -18.34 15.59
C LEU A 182 -24.14 -17.08 15.11
N GLU A 183 -25.47 -17.10 15.14
CA GLU A 183 -26.33 -16.07 14.54
C GLU A 183 -26.03 -14.65 15.04
N ARG A 184 -25.87 -14.47 16.36
CA ARG A 184 -25.53 -13.15 16.94
C ARG A 184 -24.19 -12.59 16.42
N LYS A 185 -23.22 -13.45 16.08
CA LYS A 185 -21.92 -13.03 15.52
C LYS A 185 -22.04 -12.76 14.03
N TYR A 186 -22.82 -13.56 13.32
CA TYR A 186 -23.16 -13.32 11.92
C TYR A 186 -23.85 -11.96 11.73
N ASN A 187 -24.86 -11.64 12.55
CA ASN A 187 -25.52 -10.34 12.51
C ASN A 187 -24.54 -9.17 12.77
N LYS A 188 -23.58 -9.35 13.68
CA LYS A 188 -22.51 -8.37 13.93
C LYS A 188 -21.53 -8.24 12.75
N GLN A 189 -21.26 -9.32 12.02
CA GLN A 189 -20.49 -9.28 10.78
C GLN A 189 -21.22 -8.44 9.72
N MET A 190 -22.52 -8.62 9.54
CA MET A 190 -23.32 -7.83 8.60
C MET A 190 -23.29 -6.34 8.96
N GLU A 191 -23.49 -6.00 10.23
CA GLU A 191 -23.33 -4.61 10.71
C GLU A 191 -21.92 -4.06 10.43
N ALA A 192 -20.87 -4.87 10.63
CA ALA A 192 -19.50 -4.47 10.38
C ALA A 192 -19.24 -4.19 8.90
N ARG A 193 -19.87 -4.96 8.00
CA ARG A 193 -19.79 -4.77 6.55
C ARG A 193 -20.40 -3.44 6.13
N GLU A 194 -21.60 -3.12 6.59
CA GLU A 194 -22.25 -1.83 6.33
C GLU A 194 -21.38 -0.65 6.79
N ILE A 195 -20.77 -0.77 7.98
CA ILE A 195 -19.89 0.27 8.53
C ILE A 195 -18.62 0.38 7.68
N TYR A 196 -18.03 -0.74 7.28
CA TYR A 196 -16.81 -0.76 6.47
C TYR A 196 -17.02 -0.15 5.09
N GLU A 197 -18.13 -0.44 4.42
CA GLU A 197 -18.49 0.16 3.13
C GLU A 197 -18.60 1.69 3.24
N LYS A 198 -19.21 2.18 4.34
CA LYS A 198 -19.26 3.62 4.65
C LYS A 198 -17.89 4.22 4.98
N ILE A 199 -16.98 3.49 5.62
CA ILE A 199 -15.60 3.95 5.85
C ILE A 199 -14.82 4.00 4.54
N SER A 200 -14.97 2.95 3.72
CA SER A 200 -14.33 2.82 2.42
C SER A 200 -14.81 3.91 1.45
N SER A 201 -16.06 4.36 1.57
CA SER A 201 -16.64 5.45 0.77
C SER A 201 -15.93 6.80 0.98
N GLY A 202 -15.44 7.11 2.18
CA GLY A 202 -14.72 8.36 2.42
C GLY A 202 -14.34 8.59 3.88
N GLY A 203 -13.35 9.46 4.09
CA GLY A 203 -12.96 9.92 5.43
C GLY A 203 -14.10 10.68 6.15
N LYS A 204 -13.90 11.05 7.42
CA LYS A 204 -14.91 11.77 8.21
C LYS A 204 -15.40 13.05 7.51
N LYS A 205 -14.49 13.94 7.12
CA LYS A 205 -14.83 15.20 6.40
C LYS A 205 -15.53 14.95 5.06
N TYR A 206 -15.14 13.91 4.32
CA TYR A 206 -15.78 13.55 3.05
C TYR A 206 -17.28 13.28 3.26
N ARG A 207 -17.60 12.47 4.27
CA ARG A 207 -18.98 12.11 4.62
C ARG A 207 -19.77 13.28 5.21
N GLU A 208 -19.13 14.15 5.98
CA GLU A 208 -19.76 15.37 6.51
C GLU A 208 -20.16 16.32 5.38
N ILE A 209 -19.30 16.46 4.37
CA ILE A 209 -19.59 17.26 3.18
C ILE A 209 -20.72 16.65 2.36
N GLU A 210 -20.71 15.34 2.10
CA GLU A 210 -21.82 14.68 1.40
C GLU A 210 -23.16 14.88 2.11
N LYS A 211 -23.17 14.81 3.45
CA LYS A 211 -24.36 15.12 4.25
C LYS A 211 -24.78 16.59 4.17
N ARG A 212 -23.82 17.51 4.23
CA ARG A 212 -24.07 18.96 4.18
C ARG A 212 -24.68 19.37 2.84
N TYR A 213 -24.15 18.84 1.74
CA TYR A 213 -24.58 19.19 0.38
C TYR A 213 -25.66 18.26 -0.19
N LYS A 214 -26.00 17.17 0.52
CA LYS A 214 -26.95 16.13 0.08
C LYS A 214 -26.65 15.56 -1.31
N LEU A 215 -25.40 15.62 -1.74
CA LEU A 215 -24.92 15.15 -3.03
C LEU A 215 -23.74 14.20 -2.83
N PRO A 216 -23.62 13.15 -3.66
CA PRO A 216 -22.41 12.34 -3.70
C PRO A 216 -21.21 13.23 -4.01
N MET A 217 -20.08 13.01 -3.33
CA MET A 217 -18.90 13.85 -3.48
C MET A 217 -18.42 13.90 -4.93
N GLN A 218 -18.58 12.82 -5.68
CA GLN A 218 -18.22 12.77 -7.10
C GLN A 218 -18.99 13.82 -7.91
N LYS A 219 -20.32 13.92 -7.70
CA LYS A 219 -21.16 14.94 -8.37
C LYS A 219 -20.80 16.34 -7.89
N LEU A 220 -20.62 16.51 -6.58
CA LEU A 220 -20.24 17.80 -6.00
C LEU A 220 -18.92 18.33 -6.58
N LEU A 221 -17.90 17.48 -6.69
CA LEU A 221 -16.61 17.87 -7.28
C LEU A 221 -16.73 18.14 -8.78
N GLN A 222 -17.58 17.40 -9.51
CA GLN A 222 -17.87 17.65 -10.92
C GLN A 222 -18.54 19.01 -11.12
N GLU A 223 -19.59 19.34 -10.37
CA GLU A 223 -20.29 20.63 -10.44
C GLU A 223 -19.34 21.80 -10.14
N LEU A 224 -18.53 21.67 -9.08
CA LEU A 224 -17.57 22.72 -8.69
C LEU A 224 -16.47 22.94 -9.74
N LEU A 225 -16.02 21.88 -10.41
CA LEU A 225 -14.99 21.97 -11.46
C LEU A 225 -15.54 22.39 -12.84
N ALA A 226 -16.71 21.86 -13.24
CA ALA A 226 -17.27 22.03 -14.57
C ALA A 226 -18.11 23.31 -14.70
N GLU A 227 -19.05 23.53 -13.78
CA GLU A 227 -20.00 24.65 -13.88
C GLU A 227 -19.39 25.95 -13.40
N LYS A 228 -18.70 25.91 -12.26
CA LYS A 228 -18.17 27.10 -11.59
C LYS A 228 -16.69 27.38 -11.88
N LYS A 229 -16.02 26.49 -12.63
CA LYS A 229 -14.59 26.59 -13.02
C LYS A 229 -13.65 26.88 -11.85
N TYR A 230 -13.97 26.44 -10.63
CA TYR A 230 -13.13 26.67 -9.47
C TYR A 230 -11.81 25.90 -9.56
N THR A 231 -10.75 26.50 -9.05
CA THR A 231 -9.47 25.83 -8.83
C THR A 231 -9.51 24.93 -7.59
N GLU A 232 -8.60 23.95 -7.49
CA GLU A 232 -8.50 23.08 -6.31
C GLU A 232 -8.41 23.85 -4.98
N ARG A 233 -7.73 25.00 -4.99
CA ARG A 233 -7.58 25.87 -3.80
C ARG A 233 -8.89 26.53 -3.41
N GLU A 234 -9.66 27.01 -4.38
CA GLU A 234 -10.97 27.63 -4.14
C GLU A 234 -11.99 26.59 -3.64
N ILE A 235 -11.96 25.37 -4.21
CA ILE A 235 -12.77 24.24 -3.72
C ILE A 235 -12.39 23.91 -2.27
N ALA A 236 -11.10 23.84 -1.97
CA ALA A 236 -10.59 23.56 -0.63
C ALA A 236 -11.07 24.62 0.39
N GLN A 237 -10.98 25.90 0.04
CA GLN A 237 -11.45 27.00 0.87
C GLN A 237 -12.97 26.94 1.09
N LYS A 238 -13.75 26.69 0.04
CA LYS A 238 -15.21 26.57 0.10
C LYS A 238 -15.69 25.40 0.96
N LEU A 239 -14.98 24.27 0.88
CA LEU A 239 -15.30 23.06 1.64
C LEU A 239 -14.67 23.04 3.04
N GLY A 240 -13.86 24.03 3.42
CA GLY A 240 -13.21 24.07 4.74
C GLY A 240 -12.19 22.95 4.95
N VAL A 241 -11.50 22.56 3.88
CA VAL A 241 -10.50 21.49 3.89
C VAL A 241 -9.18 21.94 3.29
N HIS A 242 -8.11 21.21 3.61
CA HIS A 242 -6.82 21.46 2.99
C HIS A 242 -6.82 20.98 1.53
N SER A 243 -6.05 21.65 0.67
CA SER A 243 -5.94 21.33 -0.77
C SER A 243 -5.58 19.86 -1.04
N SER A 244 -4.71 19.28 -0.21
CA SER A 244 -4.35 17.86 -0.29
C SER A 244 -5.53 16.90 -0.14
N SER A 245 -6.56 17.28 0.63
CA SER A 245 -7.78 16.46 0.77
C SER A 245 -8.57 16.44 -0.54
N ILE A 246 -8.68 17.59 -1.21
CA ILE A 246 -9.35 17.71 -2.51
C ILE A 246 -8.60 16.89 -3.56
N HIS A 247 -7.27 16.99 -3.61
CA HIS A 247 -6.44 16.19 -4.53
C HIS A 247 -6.70 14.69 -4.35
N ARG A 248 -6.65 14.18 -3.11
CA ARG A 248 -6.92 12.78 -2.80
C ARG A 248 -8.34 12.36 -3.18
N TRP A 249 -9.32 13.24 -3.03
CA TRP A 249 -10.72 12.94 -3.40
C TRP A 249 -10.92 12.93 -4.92
N LEU A 250 -10.23 13.81 -5.66
CA LEU A 250 -10.24 13.82 -7.12
C LEU A 250 -9.59 12.55 -7.69
N GLU A 251 -8.45 12.12 -7.14
CA GLU A 251 -7.82 10.84 -7.51
C GLU A 251 -8.76 9.66 -7.25
N LYS A 252 -9.36 9.62 -6.06
CA LYS A 252 -10.28 8.56 -5.66
C LYS A 252 -11.52 8.48 -6.55
N THR A 253 -12.07 9.62 -6.94
CA THR A 253 -13.25 9.74 -7.82
C THR A 253 -12.90 9.65 -9.30
N LYS A 254 -11.60 9.55 -9.66
CA LYS A 254 -11.08 9.49 -11.03
C LYS A 254 -11.49 10.69 -11.91
N ILE A 255 -11.74 11.86 -11.32
CA ILE A 255 -12.09 13.07 -12.06
C ILE A 255 -10.79 13.71 -12.60
N LYS A 256 -10.64 13.76 -13.93
CA LYS A 256 -9.46 14.38 -14.57
C LYS A 256 -9.56 15.90 -14.50
N LEU A 257 -8.59 16.54 -13.85
CA LEU A 257 -8.41 18.00 -13.92
C LEU A 257 -7.99 18.40 -15.34
N LEU A 258 -8.75 19.33 -15.94
CA LEU A 258 -8.30 20.04 -17.14
C LEU A 258 -7.09 20.89 -16.74
N LYS A 259 -5.88 20.45 -17.08
CA LYS A 259 -4.65 21.24 -16.87
C LYS A 259 -4.79 22.56 -17.63
N ARG A 260 -5.04 23.66 -16.91
CA ARG A 260 -4.94 25.01 -17.47
C ARG A 260 -3.52 25.20 -18.01
N LYS A 261 -3.35 25.20 -19.34
CA LYS A 261 -2.12 25.65 -19.98
C LYS A 261 -2.02 27.16 -19.75
N ILE A 262 -1.39 27.60 -18.66
CA ILE A 262 -1.01 29.01 -18.49
C ILE A 262 0.07 29.29 -19.54
N LYS A 263 -0.34 29.79 -20.70
CA LYS A 263 0.56 30.32 -21.73
C LYS A 263 1.02 31.71 -21.28
N LYS A 264 2.06 31.81 -20.45
CA LYS A 264 2.78 33.09 -20.27
C LYS A 264 3.58 33.36 -21.55
N ILE A 265 3.04 34.21 -22.41
CA ILE A 265 3.72 34.72 -23.60
C ILE A 265 4.62 35.87 -23.14
N ILE A 266 5.93 35.72 -23.31
CA ILE A 266 6.90 36.79 -23.07
C ILE A 266 7.35 37.27 -24.45
N VAL A 267 7.12 38.55 -24.76
CA VAL A 267 7.63 39.20 -25.97
C VAL A 267 9.07 39.63 -25.70
N LYS A 268 10.01 39.19 -26.54
CA LYS A 268 11.42 39.59 -26.48
C LYS A 268 11.91 40.08 -27.82
N GLU A 269 12.85 41.02 -27.78
CA GLU A 269 13.57 41.48 -28.96
C GLU A 269 14.83 40.64 -29.18
N CYS A 270 15.10 40.27 -30.43
CA CYS A 270 16.31 39.53 -30.77
C CYS A 270 17.52 40.46 -30.90
N PRO A 271 18.66 40.16 -30.24
CA PRO A 271 19.87 40.99 -30.31
C PRO A 271 20.59 41.06 -31.68
N ILE A 272 20.12 40.30 -32.68
CA ILE A 272 20.74 40.23 -34.01
C ILE A 272 19.81 40.78 -35.09
N CYS A 273 18.55 40.34 -35.07
CA CYS A 273 17.56 40.70 -36.08
C CYS A 273 16.65 41.86 -35.64
N HIS A 274 16.72 42.30 -34.37
CA HIS A 274 15.81 43.25 -33.71
C HIS A 274 14.31 42.91 -33.80
N LYS A 275 13.97 41.73 -34.34
CA LYS A 275 12.60 41.24 -34.45
C LYS A 275 12.08 40.85 -33.06
N GLN A 276 10.88 41.31 -32.75
CA GLN A 276 10.13 40.83 -31.60
C GLN A 276 9.61 39.42 -31.86
N PHE A 277 9.76 38.53 -30.87
CA PHE A 277 9.26 37.17 -30.95
C PHE A 277 8.67 36.70 -29.62
N GLU A 278 7.63 35.88 -29.73
CA GLU A 278 6.99 35.25 -28.60
C GLU A 278 7.73 33.97 -28.19
N GLN A 279 7.86 33.75 -26.88
CA GLN A 279 8.41 32.51 -26.36
C GLN A 279 7.53 31.87 -25.29
N TYR A 280 7.54 30.54 -25.28
CA TYR A 280 6.87 29.71 -24.30
C TYR A 280 7.91 29.05 -23.39
N LYS A 281 7.82 29.34 -22.08
CA LYS A 281 8.43 28.58 -20.96
C LYS A 281 9.97 28.67 -20.80
N TYR A 282 10.77 28.63 -21.87
CA TYR A 282 12.24 28.63 -21.80
C TYR A 282 12.84 29.88 -22.46
N PRO A 283 13.86 30.54 -21.85
CA PRO A 283 14.43 31.76 -22.39
C PRO A 283 15.23 31.49 -23.68
N LYS A 284 14.60 31.70 -24.83
CA LYS A 284 15.29 31.82 -26.11
C LYS A 284 15.90 33.22 -26.20
N LYS A 285 17.19 33.29 -26.54
CA LYS A 285 17.92 34.56 -26.72
C LYS A 285 17.81 35.12 -28.14
N TYR A 286 17.44 34.30 -29.12
CA TYR A 286 17.44 34.66 -30.55
C TYR A 286 16.11 34.30 -31.22
N CYS A 287 15.67 35.11 -32.20
CA CYS A 287 14.43 34.92 -32.95
C CYS A 287 14.42 33.64 -33.80
N SER A 288 15.59 33.16 -34.23
CA SER A 288 15.76 32.00 -35.11
C SER A 288 17.12 31.32 -34.92
N GLU A 289 17.25 30.08 -35.41
CA GLU A 289 18.54 29.37 -35.44
C GLU A 289 19.59 30.14 -36.26
N ARG A 290 19.17 30.81 -37.34
CA ARG A 290 20.03 31.69 -38.15
C ARG A 290 20.66 32.80 -37.31
N CYS A 291 19.86 33.48 -36.48
CA CYS A 291 20.37 34.53 -35.58
C CYS A 291 21.28 33.97 -34.49
N ARG A 292 21.02 32.75 -34.00
CA ARG A 292 21.91 32.07 -33.06
C ARG A 292 23.28 31.78 -33.69
N ILE A 293 23.31 31.31 -34.93
CA ILE A 293 24.55 31.03 -35.68
C ILE A 293 25.30 32.34 -35.95
N GLN A 294 24.61 33.38 -36.40
CA GLN A 294 25.21 34.69 -36.68
C GLN A 294 25.82 35.31 -35.42
N ALA A 295 25.16 35.20 -34.26
CA ALA A 295 25.71 35.63 -32.98
C ALA A 295 26.98 34.84 -32.56
N ARG A 296 27.13 33.60 -33.03
CA ARG A 296 28.32 32.77 -32.77
C ARG A 296 29.46 33.04 -33.75
N ASN A 297 29.19 33.68 -34.89
CA ASN A 297 30.18 34.02 -35.91
C ASN A 297 31.03 35.23 -35.50
N THR A 298 31.76 35.09 -34.40
CA THR A 298 32.62 36.13 -33.83
C THR A 298 34.00 36.25 -34.50
N GLY A 299 34.30 35.37 -35.45
CA GLY A 299 35.60 35.23 -36.11
C GLY A 299 35.82 36.17 -37.29
N LYS A 300 36.95 35.99 -37.98
CA LYS A 300 37.30 36.68 -39.23
C LYS A 300 37.78 35.66 -40.25
N PHE A 301 37.67 35.99 -41.54
CA PHE A 301 38.33 35.25 -42.61
C PHE A 301 39.80 35.67 -42.66
N ILE A 302 40.70 34.69 -42.78
CA ILE A 302 42.14 34.92 -42.89
C ILE A 302 42.71 34.00 -43.97
N LYS A 303 43.77 34.47 -44.66
CA LYS A 303 44.45 33.67 -45.68
C LYS A 303 45.33 32.61 -45.03
N CYS A 304 45.32 31.40 -45.60
CA CYS A 304 46.22 30.34 -45.19
C CYS A 304 47.68 30.76 -45.42
N ALA A 305 48.55 30.47 -44.45
CA ALA A 305 49.97 30.79 -44.52
C ALA A 305 50.69 30.09 -45.70
N ILE A 306 50.19 28.93 -46.15
CA ILE A 306 50.80 28.13 -47.24
C ILE A 306 50.12 28.40 -48.58
N CYS A 307 48.83 28.09 -48.72
CA CYS A 307 48.15 28.16 -50.01
C CYS A 307 47.36 29.46 -50.23
N LYS A 308 47.41 30.43 -49.31
CA LYS A 308 46.69 31.72 -49.34
C LYS A 308 45.16 31.65 -49.43
N LYS A 309 44.55 30.45 -49.42
CA LYS A 309 43.09 30.27 -49.39
C LYS A 309 42.46 30.92 -48.15
N GLU A 310 41.34 31.62 -48.33
CA GLU A 310 40.59 32.23 -47.23
C GLU A 310 39.89 31.16 -46.38
N ILE A 311 40.09 31.25 -45.07
CA ILE A 311 39.50 30.36 -44.08
C ILE A 311 38.91 31.16 -42.93
N TYR A 312 37.70 30.79 -42.50
CA TYR A 312 37.09 31.35 -41.30
C TYR A 312 37.73 30.76 -40.04
N ARG A 313 38.11 31.64 -39.09
CA ARG A 313 38.57 31.24 -37.75
C ARG A 313 37.85 32.05 -36.67
N PRO A 314 37.28 31.39 -35.65
CA PRO A 314 36.62 32.09 -34.53
C PRO A 314 37.66 32.85 -33.67
N LYS A 315 37.25 33.92 -32.99
CA LYS A 315 38.15 34.77 -32.16
C LYS A 315 39.02 33.99 -31.18
N TRP A 316 38.48 32.95 -30.54
CA TRP A 316 39.22 32.12 -29.59
C TRP A 316 40.40 31.38 -30.23
N TRP A 317 40.29 31.03 -31.52
CA TRP A 317 41.33 30.26 -32.24
C TRP A 317 42.64 31.04 -32.31
N PHE A 318 42.56 32.38 -32.47
CA PHE A 318 43.70 33.29 -32.50
C PHE A 318 44.39 33.47 -31.13
N LYS A 319 43.75 33.10 -30.02
CA LYS A 319 44.40 33.13 -28.69
C LYS A 319 45.41 32.00 -28.51
N ILE A 320 45.28 30.92 -29.29
CA ILE A 320 46.04 29.68 -29.13
C ILE A 320 46.94 29.43 -30.35
N ASN A 321 46.54 29.90 -31.53
CA ASN A 321 47.22 29.60 -32.79
C ASN A 321 47.58 30.90 -33.53
N ASN A 322 48.86 31.02 -33.89
CA ASN A 322 49.38 32.18 -34.63
C ASN A 322 49.52 31.93 -36.13
N THR A 323 49.41 30.68 -36.60
CA THR A 323 49.62 30.34 -38.01
C THR A 323 48.33 29.77 -38.63
N PRO A 324 47.63 30.53 -39.49
CA PRO A 324 46.40 30.06 -40.13
C PRO A 324 46.70 29.01 -41.19
N ILE A 325 46.28 27.76 -40.94
CA ILE A 325 46.44 26.65 -41.90
C ILE A 325 45.05 26.07 -42.25
N CYS A 326 44.80 25.85 -43.55
CA CYS A 326 43.48 25.49 -44.06
C CYS A 326 43.20 23.98 -44.12
N SER A 327 44.21 23.16 -44.41
CA SER A 327 44.06 21.71 -44.66
C SER A 327 45.22 20.91 -44.06
N ARG A 328 45.04 19.59 -43.92
CA ARG A 328 46.08 18.67 -43.44
C ARG A 328 47.32 18.69 -44.35
N GLU A 329 47.14 18.86 -45.65
CA GLU A 329 48.25 18.99 -46.62
C GLU A 329 49.08 20.26 -46.37
N CYS A 330 48.42 21.40 -46.14
CA CYS A 330 49.13 22.63 -45.80
C CYS A 330 49.85 22.52 -44.45
N ILE A 331 49.32 21.73 -43.50
CA ILE A 331 50.03 21.45 -42.24
C ILE A 331 51.30 20.64 -42.51
N LYS A 332 51.25 19.62 -43.38
CA LYS A 332 52.44 18.84 -43.77
C LYS A 332 53.50 19.72 -44.43
N LYS A 333 53.12 20.53 -45.42
CA LYS A 333 54.02 21.48 -46.10
C LYS A 333 54.65 22.46 -45.11
N TRP A 334 53.85 23.03 -44.21
CA TRP A 334 54.34 23.95 -43.16
C TRP A 334 55.32 23.26 -42.20
N ARG A 335 55.11 21.99 -41.86
CA ARG A 335 56.04 21.22 -41.03
C ARG A 335 57.37 20.93 -41.75
N HIS A 336 57.33 20.60 -43.04
CA HIS A 336 58.54 20.43 -43.85
C HIS A 336 59.37 21.71 -43.91
N ILE A 337 58.76 22.85 -44.24
CA ILE A 337 59.44 24.15 -44.28
C ILE A 337 60.09 24.49 -42.94
N ARG A 338 59.44 24.18 -41.81
CA ARG A 338 60.02 24.42 -40.48
C ARG A 338 61.14 23.45 -40.11
N ALA A 339 61.14 22.24 -40.64
CA ALA A 339 62.22 21.27 -40.47
C ALA A 339 63.46 21.69 -41.26
N GLU A 340 63.28 22.11 -42.52
CA GLU A 340 64.37 22.60 -43.39
C GLU A 340 65.05 23.84 -42.83
N ASN A 341 64.27 24.76 -42.24
CA ASN A 341 64.82 25.96 -41.60
C ASN A 341 65.36 25.73 -40.16
N ASN A 342 65.54 24.47 -39.72
CA ASN A 342 66.04 24.09 -38.38
C ASN A 342 65.25 24.69 -37.19
N LEU A 343 63.99 25.08 -37.39
CA LEU A 343 63.11 25.66 -36.36
C LEU A 343 62.33 24.60 -35.57
N ILE A 344 62.62 23.30 -35.77
CA ILE A 344 62.07 22.18 -35.00
C ILE A 344 63.17 21.14 -34.78
N ARG A 345 63.43 20.77 -33.51
CA ARG A 345 64.42 19.74 -33.16
C ARG A 345 63.88 18.34 -33.43
N HIS A 346 64.71 17.46 -34.00
CA HIS A 346 64.41 16.03 -34.17
C HIS A 346 65.25 15.16 -33.26
N SER A 347 64.69 14.03 -32.83
CA SER A 347 65.44 12.99 -32.13
C SER A 347 66.31 12.21 -33.13
N LYS A 348 67.64 12.30 -32.99
CA LYS A 348 68.59 11.54 -33.83
C LYS A 348 68.43 10.01 -33.69
N LYS A 349 67.80 9.52 -32.62
CA LYS A 349 67.56 8.07 -32.39
C LYS A 349 66.29 7.53 -33.03
N THR A 350 65.28 8.37 -33.28
CA THR A 350 63.94 7.89 -33.73
C THR A 350 63.37 8.65 -34.93
N GLY A 351 64.03 9.70 -35.40
CA GLY A 351 63.57 10.58 -36.49
C GLY A 351 62.35 11.45 -36.16
N ARG A 352 61.73 11.24 -34.98
CA ARG A 352 60.50 11.95 -34.58
C ARG A 352 60.81 13.36 -34.07
N PHE A 353 59.88 14.28 -34.32
CA PHE A 353 59.94 15.67 -33.88
C PHE A 353 59.86 15.76 -32.34
N ILE A 354 60.79 16.49 -31.71
CA ILE A 354 60.81 16.76 -30.27
C ILE A 354 60.01 18.04 -30.03
N SER A 355 58.97 17.97 -29.18
CA SER A 355 58.16 19.15 -28.87
C SER A 355 58.94 20.11 -27.97
N LEU A 356 58.88 21.42 -28.26
CA LEU A 356 59.57 22.49 -27.51
C LEU A 356 59.11 22.66 -26.04
N ARG A 357 58.23 21.79 -25.53
CA ARG A 357 57.69 21.82 -24.16
C ARG A 357 58.27 20.77 -23.22
N SER A 358 59.31 20.04 -23.62
CA SER A 358 60.10 19.22 -22.70
C SER A 358 61.35 20.00 -22.26
N LYS A 359 61.16 20.89 -21.30
CA LYS A 359 62.16 21.20 -20.27
C LYS A 359 61.55 20.78 -18.95
#